data_AF-A0A5Q2RI83-F1
#
_entry.id   AF-A0A5Q2RI83-F1
#
_cell.length_a   1.000
_cell.length_b   1.000
_cell.length_c   1.000
_cell.angle_alpha   90.00
_cell.angle_beta   90.00
_cell.angle_gamma   90.00
#
_symmetry.space_group_name_H-M   'P 1'
#
loop_
_entity.id
_entity.type
_entity.pdbx_description
1 polymer ?
#
loop_
_entity_poly.entity_id
_entity_poly.type
_entity_poly.pdbx_seq_one_letter_code
_entity_poly.pdbx_strand_id
1 'polypeptide(L)' 'MDDPRSQLTSALTTLDELTQRLVEVADAHRDTEREDITFDLDEVERSLRGATRRLQRLVRRLD' A
#
# COMPACT_ATOMS: atom_id res chain seq x y z
N MET A 1 6.17 -15.94 -21.25
CA MET A 1 6.31 -16.27 -19.82
C MET A 1 6.65 -14.94 -19.16
N ASP A 2 5.75 -14.40 -18.34
CA ASP A 2 5.97 -13.08 -17.73
C ASP A 2 7.23 -13.11 -16.85
N ASP A 3 8.12 -12.14 -17.08
CA ASP A 3 9.31 -11.93 -16.27
C ASP A 3 8.91 -11.74 -14.79
N PRO A 4 9.44 -12.54 -13.84
CA PRO A 4 9.16 -12.38 -12.41
C PRO A 4 9.35 -10.93 -11.92
N ARG A 5 10.34 -10.21 -12.44
CA ARG A 5 10.54 -8.79 -12.10
C ARG A 5 9.39 -7.92 -12.58
N SER A 6 8.89 -8.14 -13.80
CA SER A 6 7.71 -7.45 -14.34
C SER A 6 6.48 -7.66 -13.44
N GLN A 7 6.22 -8.91 -13.01
CA GLN A 7 5.11 -9.21 -12.11
C GLN A 7 5.23 -8.51 -10.75
N LEU A 8 6.42 -8.49 -10.16
CA LEU A 8 6.65 -7.78 -8.89
C LEU A 8 6.56 -6.25 -9.04
N THR A 9 6.94 -5.71 -10.20
CA THR A 9 6.80 -4.28 -10.49
C THR A 9 5.34 -3.90 -10.64
N SER A 10 4.53 -4.74 -11.32
CA SER A 10 3.08 -4.56 -11.39
C SER A 10 2.44 -4.63 -10.00
N ALA A 11 2.85 -5.58 -9.15
CA ALA A 11 2.37 -5.66 -7.77
C ALA A 11 2.73 -4.41 -6.93
N LEU A 12 3.89 -3.79 -7.16
CA LEU A 12 4.24 -2.51 -6.54
C LEU A 12 3.29 -1.39 -6.93
N THR A 13 2.93 -1.30 -8.22
CA THR A 13 1.94 -0.31 -8.70
C THR A 13 0.59 -0.52 -8.03
N THR A 14 0.09 -1.76 -7.97
CA THR A 14 -1.18 -2.06 -7.31
C THR A 14 -1.16 -1.74 -5.81
N LEU A 15 -0.04 -1.98 -5.12
CA LEU A 15 0.10 -1.62 -3.71
C LEU A 15 0.07 -0.10 -3.49
N ASP A 16 0.65 0.68 -4.40
CA ASP A 16 0.65 2.14 -4.34
C ASP A 16 -0.77 2.69 -4.54
N GLU A 17 -1.46 2.22 -5.58
CA GLU A 17 -2.87 2.57 -5.86
C GLU A 17 -3.80 2.20 -4.68
N LEU A 18 -3.63 1.01 -4.11
CA LEU A 18 -4.40 0.60 -2.93
C LEU A 18 -4.11 1.50 -1.74
N THR A 19 -2.84 1.80 -1.47
CA THR A 19 -2.45 2.69 -0.36
C THR A 19 -3.08 4.07 -0.53
N GLN A 20 -3.06 4.64 -1.73
CA GLN A 20 -3.68 5.93 -2.00
C GLN A 20 -5.19 5.91 -1.74
N ARG A 21 -5.90 4.87 -2.20
CA ARG A 21 -7.34 4.72 -1.97
C ARG A 21 -7.69 4.62 -0.47
N LEU A 22 -6.85 3.98 0.34
CA LEU A 22 -7.07 3.92 1.79
C LEU A 22 -6.90 5.29 2.44
N VAL A 23 -5.90 6.07 2.03
CA VAL A 23 -5.69 7.44 2.52
C VAL A 23 -6.89 8.32 2.18
N GLU A 24 -7.41 8.24 0.95
CA GLU A 24 -8.59 9.00 0.54
C GLU A 24 -9.83 8.68 1.40
N VAL A 25 -10.04 7.40 1.74
CA VAL A 25 -11.14 7.00 2.64
C VAL A 25 -10.88 7.45 4.08
N ALA A 26 -9.64 7.33 4.57
CA ALA A 26 -9.27 7.77 5.92
C ALA A 26 -9.47 9.28 6.08
N ASP A 27 -9.09 10.07 5.08
CA ASP A 27 -9.27 11.52 5.05
C ASP A 27 -10.75 11.92 4.98
N ALA A 28 -11.61 11.14 4.31
CA ALA A 28 -13.05 11.37 4.29
C ALA A 28 -13.72 11.14 5.66
N HIS A 29 -13.07 10.39 6.56
CA HIS A 29 -13.55 10.11 7.92
C HIS A 29 -12.79 10.90 9.00
N ARG A 30 -11.77 11.67 8.62
CA ARG A 30 -11.01 12.52 9.54
C ARG A 30 -11.92 13.59 10.14
N ASP A 31 -11.76 13.86 11.43
CA ASP A 31 -12.56 14.82 12.20
C ASP A 31 -14.07 14.51 12.25
N THR A 32 -14.45 13.25 11.97
CA THR A 32 -15.82 12.75 12.17
C THR A 32 -15.90 11.91 13.44
N GLU A 33 -17.09 11.53 13.87
CA GLU A 33 -17.30 10.59 14.99
C GLU A 33 -16.79 9.16 14.70
N ARG A 34 -16.21 8.91 13.52
CA ARG A 34 -15.67 7.63 13.05
C ARG A 34 -14.14 7.55 13.15
N GLU A 35 -13.58 8.06 14.25
CA GLU A 35 -12.13 7.98 14.49
C GLU A 35 -11.60 6.54 14.54
N ASP A 36 -12.47 5.58 14.91
CA ASP A 36 -12.19 4.14 14.88
C ASP A 36 -11.82 3.66 13.46
N ILE A 37 -12.58 4.09 12.45
CA ILE A 37 -12.32 3.76 11.05
C ILE A 37 -10.99 4.37 10.59
N THR A 38 -10.73 5.64 10.92
CA THR A 38 -9.47 6.29 10.57
C THR A 38 -8.27 5.59 11.21
N PHE A 39 -8.38 5.18 12.48
CA PHE A 39 -7.33 4.43 13.18
C PHE A 39 -7.02 3.09 12.49
N ASP A 40 -8.04 2.31 12.16
CA ASP A 40 -7.86 1.02 11.48
C ASP A 40 -7.26 1.19 10.08
N LEU A 41 -7.68 2.21 9.34
CA LEU A 41 -7.14 2.52 8.00
C LEU A 41 -5.66 2.94 8.06
N ASP A 42 -5.27 3.74 9.06
CA ASP A 42 -3.87 4.12 9.29
C ASP A 42 -2.98 2.90 9.57
N GLU A 43 -3.48 1.91 10.33
CA GLU A 43 -2.74 0.67 10.61
C GLU A 43 -2.57 -0.21 9.36
N VAL A 44 -3.61 -0.29 8.52
CA VAL A 44 -3.53 -0.99 7.22
C VAL A 44 -2.54 -0.26 6.31
N GLU A 45 -2.60 1.07 6.21
CA GLU A 45 -1.68 1.89 5.42
C GLU A 45 -0.21 1.66 5.83
N ARG A 46 0.07 1.67 7.14
CA ARG A 46 1.41 1.36 7.68
C ARG A 46 1.89 -0.02 7.26
N SER A 47 1.00 -1.01 7.32
CA SER A 47 1.29 -2.40 6.91
C SER A 47 1.61 -2.49 5.42
N LEU A 48 0.82 -1.83 4.57
CA LEU A 48 1.05 -1.77 3.12
C LEU A 48 2.36 -1.06 2.77
N ARG A 49 2.65 0.09 3.39
CA ARG A 49 3.94 0.78 3.23
C ARG A 49 5.12 -0.12 3.62
N GLY A 50 4.97 -0.92 4.68
CA GLY A 50 5.94 -1.93 5.08
C GLY A 50 6.16 -3.01 4.01
N ALA A 51 5.06 -3.52 3.43
CA ALA A 51 5.08 -4.50 2.34
C ALA A 51 5.72 -3.92 1.08
N THR A 52 5.34 -2.71 0.65
CA THR A 52 5.91 -1.99 -0.49
C THR A 52 7.43 -1.85 -0.36
N ARG A 53 7.93 -1.41 0.80
CA ARG A 53 9.38 -1.31 1.04
C ARG A 53 10.08 -2.67 0.95
N ARG A 54 9.47 -3.74 1.46
CA ARG A 54 10.00 -5.12 1.35
C ARG A 54 10.06 -5.57 -0.11
N LEU A 55 8.99 -5.34 -0.86
CA LEU A 55 8.88 -5.74 -2.26
C LEU A 55 9.85 -4.95 -3.15
N GLN A 56 10.00 -3.64 -2.94
CA GLN A 56 11.01 -2.81 -3.64
C GLN A 56 12.43 -3.37 -3.46
N ARG A 57 12.77 -3.84 -2.25
CA ARG A 57 14.07 -4.49 -2.00
C ARG A 57 14.21 -5.81 -2.74
N LEU A 58 13.13 -6.57 -2.90
CA LEU A 58 13.15 -7.84 -3.65
C LEU A 58 13.31 -7.59 -5.15
N VAL A 59 12.58 -6.62 -5.71
CA VAL A 59 12.73 -6.22 -7.12
C VAL A 59 14.18 -5.87 -7.43
N ARG A 60 14.81 -5.00 -6.62
CA ARG A 60 16.23 -4.62 -6.79
C ARG A 60 17.23 -5.78 -6.69
N ARG A 61 16.84 -6.92 -6.11
CA ARG A 61 17.69 -8.13 -6.03
C ARG A 61 17.53 -9.05 -7.24
N LEU A 62 16.50 -8.82 -8.05
CA LEU A 62 16.26 -9.53 -9.31
C LEU A 62 16.83 -8.77 -10.53
N ASP A 63 17.36 -7.56 -10.29
CA ASP A 63 18.18 -6.79 -11.23
C ASP A 63 19.59 -7.38 -11.33
#